data_AF-A0A6C0J1R2-F1
#
_entry.id   AF-A0A6C0J1R2-F1
#
_cell.length_a   1.000
_cell.length_b   1.000
_cell.length_c   1.000
_cell.angle_alpha   90.00
_cell.angle_beta   90.00
_cell.angle_gamma   90.00
#
_symmetry.space_group_name_H-M   'P 1'
#
loop_
_entity.id
_entity.type
_entity.pdbx_description
1 polymer ?
#
loop_
_entity_poly.entity_id
_entity_poly.type
_entity_poly.pdbx_seq_one_letter_code
_entity_poly.pdbx_strand_id
1 'polypeptide(L)'
;MTKFKISYKKLYLIEKEKNKEQEEEIKKLNEIIEELKKEKGYLCLKNGKKYEETNYNIVKYCKLNDKPFNTQKSVEELGGATSKNDLQCNFQEEKDFGIEIKKYNTPDWMQCSIKYNDETKNWESSIKSKIPLESKKVFDELLKNIKLFDGKIPPFMEKKLTHKEWITIKNQTTQWDDTYITVPSDTISKLYDAKNTNYIQISKGYGLFHTGNDICNFGIPLFENEQQIRIRTKIHAKNKKGYCSISVMASCQPKNVKNIIPSKYSLDCVERLPPSLVYNNNL
;
A
#
# COMPACT_ATOMS: atom_id res chain seq x y z
N MET A 1 -44.04 -53.18 -19.23
CA MET A 1 -43.21 -52.04 -18.79
C MET A 1 -44.10 -51.00 -18.14
N THR A 2 -44.09 -50.91 -16.80
CA THR A 2 -44.95 -50.01 -16.03
C THR A 2 -44.39 -48.59 -16.06
N LYS A 3 -45.01 -47.67 -16.81
CA LYS A 3 -44.62 -46.25 -16.83
C LYS A 3 -45.18 -45.56 -15.58
N PHE A 4 -44.32 -45.26 -14.61
CA PHE A 4 -44.69 -44.40 -13.47
C PHE A 4 -44.96 -42.97 -13.97
N LYS A 5 -46.20 -42.50 -13.87
CA LYS A 5 -46.56 -41.08 -14.08
C LYS A 5 -46.24 -40.29 -12.82
N ILE A 6 -45.19 -39.48 -12.86
CA ILE A 6 -44.88 -38.52 -11.80
C ILE A 6 -45.84 -37.32 -11.95
N SER A 7 -46.51 -36.93 -10.86
CA SER A 7 -47.40 -35.77 -10.82
C SER A 7 -46.62 -34.45 -10.93
N TYR A 8 -47.16 -33.47 -11.68
CA TYR A 8 -46.62 -32.10 -11.78
C TYR A 8 -46.34 -31.46 -10.42
N LYS A 9 -47.19 -31.71 -9.41
CA LYS A 9 -46.98 -31.21 -8.05
C LYS A 9 -45.69 -31.76 -7.42
N LYS A 10 -45.35 -33.02 -7.72
CA LYS A 10 -44.12 -33.66 -7.23
C LYS A 10 -42.88 -33.11 -7.94
N LEU A 11 -42.96 -32.83 -9.24
CA LEU A 11 -41.88 -32.17 -9.99
C LEU A 11 -41.60 -30.76 -9.44
N TYR A 12 -42.64 -29.96 -9.20
CA TYR A 12 -42.51 -28.61 -8.64
C TYR A 12 -41.84 -28.58 -7.26
N LEU A 13 -42.20 -29.52 -6.38
CA LEU A 13 -41.58 -29.62 -5.04
C LEU A 13 -40.09 -29.99 -5.12
N ILE A 14 -39.73 -30.93 -6.01
CA ILE A 14 -38.33 -31.32 -6.24
C ILE A 14 -37.52 -30.13 -6.77
N GLU A 15 -38.08 -29.35 -7.69
CA GLU A 15 -37.42 -28.18 -8.25
C GLU A 15 -37.23 -27.06 -7.21
N LYS A 16 -38.23 -26.85 -6.35
CA LYS A 16 -38.14 -25.89 -5.24
C LYS A 16 -37.09 -26.29 -4.20
N GLU A 17 -36.99 -27.58 -3.87
CA GLU A 17 -35.95 -28.09 -2.95
C GLU A 17 -34.56 -27.93 -3.54
N LYS A 18 -34.36 -28.27 -4.82
CA LYS A 18 -33.09 -28.05 -5.53
C LYS A 18 -32.66 -26.58 -5.57
N ASN A 19 -33.60 -25.68 -5.83
CA ASN A 19 -33.30 -24.24 -5.83
C ASN A 19 -32.87 -23.76 -4.44
N LYS A 20 -33.51 -24.26 -3.38
CA LYS A 20 -33.15 -23.92 -2.00
C LYS A 20 -31.76 -24.45 -1.63
N GLU A 21 -31.43 -25.67 -2.04
CA GLU A 21 -30.09 -26.24 -1.85
C GLU A 21 -29.02 -25.41 -2.58
N GLN A 22 -29.27 -25.01 -3.83
CA GLN A 22 -28.38 -24.13 -4.58
C GLN A 22 -28.20 -22.76 -3.91
N GLU A 23 -29.26 -22.15 -3.39
CA GLU A 23 -29.16 -20.87 -2.66
C GLU A 23 -28.30 -20.99 -1.40
N GLU A 24 -28.43 -22.08 -0.64
CA GLU A 24 -27.59 -22.35 0.53
C GLU A 24 -26.12 -22.59 0.16
N GLU A 25 -25.85 -23.29 -0.94
CA GLU A 25 -24.50 -23.54 -1.44
C GLU A 25 -23.83 -22.24 -1.92
N ILE A 26 -24.55 -21.40 -2.68
CA ILE A 26 -24.08 -20.07 -3.10
C ILE A 26 -23.76 -19.20 -1.87
N LYS A 27 -24.59 -19.25 -0.83
CA LYS A 27 -24.34 -18.50 0.41
C LYS A 27 -23.05 -18.95 1.09
N LYS A 28 -22.83 -20.27 1.24
CA LYS A 28 -21.59 -20.82 1.82
C LYS A 28 -20.34 -20.43 1.02
N LEU A 29 -20.40 -20.53 -0.31
CA LEU A 29 -19.32 -20.10 -1.20
C LEU A 29 -19.00 -18.62 -1.04
N ASN A 30 -20.02 -17.76 -0.94
CA ASN A 30 -19.82 -16.33 -0.70
C ASN A 30 -19.16 -16.05 0.66
N GLU A 31 -19.51 -16.78 1.71
CA GLU A 31 -18.87 -16.65 3.02
C GLU A 31 -17.37 -17.03 2.96
N ILE A 32 -17.03 -18.14 2.29
CA ILE A 32 -15.64 -18.58 2.06
C ILE A 32 -14.85 -17.53 1.25
N ILE A 33 -15.45 -17.01 0.18
CA ILE A 33 -14.83 -15.97 -0.65
C ILE A 33 -14.52 -14.72 0.17
N GLU A 34 -15.45 -14.28 1.04
CA GLU A 34 -15.25 -13.13 1.90
C GLU A 34 -14.17 -13.36 2.97
N GLU A 35 -14.02 -14.59 3.46
CA GLU A 35 -12.93 -14.97 4.37
C GLU A 35 -11.56 -14.94 3.66
N LEU A 36 -11.45 -15.56 2.49
CA LEU A 36 -10.23 -15.53 1.67
C LEU A 36 -9.82 -14.12 1.23
N LYS A 37 -10.78 -13.22 1.00
CA LYS A 37 -10.50 -11.79 0.70
C LYS A 37 -9.90 -11.06 1.89
N LYS A 38 -10.29 -11.38 3.14
CA LYS A 38 -9.73 -10.76 4.36
C LYS A 38 -8.27 -11.12 4.58
N GLU A 39 -7.87 -12.35 4.24
CA GLU A 39 -6.49 -12.82 4.44
C GLU A 39 -5.48 -12.12 3.51
N LYS A 40 -5.83 -11.84 2.26
CA LYS A 40 -4.88 -11.28 1.26
C LYS A 40 -4.23 -9.97 1.71
N GLY A 41 -5.02 -9.04 2.23
CA GLY A 41 -4.49 -7.74 2.72
C GLY A 41 -3.70 -7.87 4.02
N TYR A 42 -4.18 -8.71 4.94
CA TYR A 42 -3.54 -8.99 6.23
C TYR A 42 -2.16 -9.64 6.06
N LEU A 43 -2.04 -10.62 5.15
CA LEU A 43 -0.76 -11.28 4.84
C LEU A 43 0.26 -10.31 4.22
N CYS A 44 -0.18 -9.34 3.43
CA CYS A 44 0.71 -8.30 2.89
C CYS A 44 1.33 -7.48 4.02
N LEU A 45 0.52 -7.02 4.98
CA LEU A 45 0.97 -6.26 6.15
C LEU A 45 1.91 -7.09 7.04
N LYS A 46 1.53 -8.33 7.37
CA LYS A 46 2.35 -9.24 8.19
C LYS A 46 3.72 -9.50 7.56
N ASN A 47 3.74 -9.73 6.25
CA ASN A 47 4.99 -9.97 5.53
C ASN A 47 5.84 -8.71 5.38
N GLY A 48 5.23 -7.53 5.24
CA GLY A 48 5.92 -6.24 5.26
C GLY A 48 6.62 -6.03 6.60
N LYS A 49 5.87 -6.17 7.70
CA LYS A 49 6.40 -6.07 9.06
C LYS A 49 7.56 -7.05 9.31
N LYS A 50 7.41 -8.31 8.90
CA LYS A 50 8.50 -9.30 9.03
C LYS A 50 9.77 -8.88 8.28
N TYR A 51 9.62 -8.27 7.11
CA TYR A 51 10.78 -7.80 6.34
C TYR A 51 11.42 -6.57 6.98
N GLU A 52 10.62 -5.65 7.51
CA GLU A 52 11.08 -4.52 8.34
C GLU A 52 11.90 -5.02 9.56
N GLU A 53 11.36 -5.97 10.33
CA GLU A 53 12.06 -6.60 11.45
C GLU A 53 13.36 -7.31 11.03
N THR A 54 13.40 -7.91 9.83
CA THR A 54 14.62 -8.56 9.30
C THR A 54 15.73 -7.54 9.10
N ASN A 55 15.43 -6.40 8.48
CA ASN A 55 16.40 -5.32 8.28
C ASN A 55 16.84 -4.72 9.62
N TYR A 56 15.88 -4.43 10.50
CA TYR A 56 16.15 -3.93 11.85
C TYR A 56 17.16 -4.79 12.61
N ASN A 57 16.98 -6.11 12.58
CA ASN A 57 17.85 -7.05 13.30
C ASN A 57 19.30 -7.07 12.79
N ILE A 58 19.58 -6.55 11.59
CA ILE A 58 20.94 -6.34 11.09
C ILE A 58 21.40 -4.92 11.43
N VAL A 59 20.61 -3.91 11.09
CA VAL A 59 21.04 -2.50 11.21
C VAL A 59 21.22 -2.03 12.64
N LYS A 60 20.57 -2.66 13.63
CA LYS A 60 20.74 -2.35 15.06
C LYS A 60 22.16 -2.64 15.57
N TYR A 61 22.89 -3.53 14.89
CA TYR A 61 24.28 -3.87 15.18
C TYR A 61 25.29 -3.12 14.29
N CYS A 62 24.81 -2.19 13.46
CA CYS A 62 25.66 -1.40 12.58
C CYS A 62 26.09 -0.09 13.23
N LYS A 63 27.29 0.38 12.89
CA LYS A 63 27.79 1.72 13.18
C LYS A 63 28.15 2.46 11.90
N LEU A 64 27.97 3.78 11.93
CA LEU A 64 28.43 4.71 10.90
C LEU A 64 29.19 5.83 11.62
N ASN A 65 30.45 6.09 11.22
CA ASN A 65 31.32 7.06 11.89
C ASN A 65 31.40 6.84 13.42
N ASP A 66 31.60 5.58 13.83
CA ASP A 66 31.65 5.11 15.23
C ASP A 66 30.38 5.29 16.08
N LYS A 67 29.33 5.89 15.53
CA LYS A 67 28.02 6.03 16.18
C LYS A 67 27.09 4.87 15.81
N PRO A 68 26.19 4.43 16.72
CA PRO A 68 25.13 3.49 16.36
C PRO A 68 24.35 4.00 15.15
N PHE A 69 24.20 3.16 14.13
CA PHE A 69 23.56 3.54 12.89
C PHE A 69 22.05 3.68 13.04
N ASN A 70 21.40 2.71 13.69
CA ASN A 70 19.97 2.75 13.96
C ASN A 70 19.71 3.31 15.37
N THR A 71 18.61 4.05 15.52
CA THR A 71 18.24 4.73 16.77
C THR A 71 17.16 4.00 17.56
N GLN A 72 16.48 3.05 16.94
CA GLN A 72 15.34 2.35 17.53
C GLN A 72 15.84 1.21 18.40
N LYS A 73 15.37 1.15 19.64
CA LYS A 73 15.87 0.20 20.65
C LYS A 73 15.20 -1.16 20.59
N SER A 74 14.02 -1.24 19.96
CA SER A 74 13.29 -2.49 19.82
C SER A 74 12.36 -2.49 18.60
N VAL A 75 11.82 -3.67 18.27
CA VAL A 75 10.91 -3.85 17.12
C VAL A 75 9.57 -3.12 17.30
N GLU A 76 9.20 -2.74 18.52
CA GLU A 76 8.00 -1.97 18.84
C GLU A 76 8.12 -0.49 18.44
N GLU A 77 9.35 0.01 18.27
CA GLU A 77 9.62 1.39 17.84
C GLU A 77 9.65 1.54 16.30
N LEU A 78 9.52 0.43 15.56
CA LEU A 78 9.46 0.39 14.10
C LEU A 78 8.24 1.12 13.53
N GLY A 79 8.35 1.60 12.29
CA GLY A 79 7.36 2.48 11.66
C GLY A 79 6.02 1.76 11.40
N GLY A 80 6.06 0.52 10.95
CA GLY A 80 4.90 -0.32 10.70
C GLY A 80 3.83 0.36 9.82
N ALA A 81 2.60 0.47 10.32
CA ALA A 81 1.49 1.11 9.59
C ALA A 81 1.28 2.60 9.93
N THR A 82 2.27 3.24 10.56
CA THR A 82 2.20 4.65 10.97
C THR A 82 2.72 5.58 9.87
N SER A 83 2.81 6.88 10.15
CA SER A 83 3.43 7.86 9.27
C SER A 83 4.94 8.00 9.48
N LYS A 84 5.52 7.27 10.43
CA LYS A 84 6.96 7.28 10.70
C LYS A 84 7.72 6.56 9.57
N ASN A 85 9.02 6.76 9.53
CA ASN A 85 9.90 5.95 8.70
C ASN A 85 10.06 4.58 9.34
N ASP A 86 10.25 3.55 8.53
CA ASP A 86 10.36 2.17 9.00
C ASP A 86 11.62 2.02 9.88
N LEU A 87 12.75 2.56 9.41
CA LEU A 87 13.96 2.74 10.21
C LEU A 87 14.30 4.22 10.40
N GLN A 88 14.73 4.58 11.60
CA GLN A 88 15.28 5.89 11.97
C GLN A 88 16.77 5.76 12.30
N CYS A 89 17.61 6.53 11.62
CA CYS A 89 19.05 6.35 11.64
C CYS A 89 19.80 7.64 12.03
N ASN A 90 21.09 7.49 12.35
CA ASN A 90 22.01 8.57 12.65
C ASN A 90 23.03 8.74 11.52
N PHE A 91 23.25 9.97 11.07
CA PHE A 91 24.39 10.34 10.23
C PHE A 91 25.23 11.45 10.87
N GLN A 92 24.70 12.67 10.91
CA GLN A 92 25.30 13.84 11.56
C GLN A 92 24.72 14.03 12.97
N GLU A 93 23.39 14.05 13.07
CA GLU A 93 22.63 14.24 14.32
C GLU A 93 21.86 12.97 14.71
N GLU A 94 21.21 12.99 15.87
CA GLU A 94 20.34 11.88 16.28
C GLU A 94 19.03 11.89 15.46
N LYS A 95 18.67 10.75 14.85
CA LYS A 95 17.41 10.57 14.08
C LYS A 95 17.26 11.55 12.89
N ASP A 96 18.37 11.89 12.26
CA ASP A 96 18.41 12.90 11.21
C ASP A 96 17.92 12.40 9.86
N PHE A 97 17.85 11.09 9.63
CA PHE A 97 17.26 10.54 8.41
C PHE A 97 16.51 9.22 8.61
N GLY A 98 15.64 8.91 7.63
CA GLY A 98 14.87 7.67 7.59
C GLY A 98 15.22 6.76 6.43
N ILE A 99 14.89 5.48 6.63
CA ILE A 99 14.89 4.45 5.59
C ILE A 99 13.51 3.82 5.54
N GLU A 100 12.95 3.69 4.34
CA GLU A 100 11.71 2.94 4.12
C GLU A 100 12.02 1.52 3.62
N ILE A 101 11.32 0.54 4.16
CA ILE A 101 11.49 -0.88 3.84
C ILE A 101 10.32 -1.34 2.97
N LYS A 102 10.63 -1.79 1.74
CA LYS A 102 9.63 -2.29 0.78
C LYS A 102 9.86 -3.73 0.41
N LYS A 103 8.80 -4.53 0.57
CA LYS A 103 8.76 -5.86 -0.04
C LYS A 103 8.60 -5.71 -1.55
N TYR A 104 9.24 -6.59 -2.30
CA TYR A 104 9.06 -6.74 -3.74
C TYR A 104 7.58 -6.94 -4.05
N ASN A 105 7.07 -6.25 -5.08
CA ASN A 105 5.66 -6.20 -5.47
C ASN A 105 4.70 -5.60 -4.42
N THR A 106 5.19 -4.78 -3.48
CA THR A 106 4.28 -3.98 -2.65
C THR A 106 3.52 -2.99 -3.55
N PRO A 107 2.18 -2.91 -3.46
CA PRO A 107 1.36 -2.13 -4.39
C PRO A 107 1.21 -0.65 -4.01
N ASP A 108 1.73 -0.23 -2.85
CA ASP A 108 1.59 1.13 -2.33
C ASP A 108 2.97 1.61 -1.79
N TRP A 109 3.58 2.57 -2.50
CA TRP A 109 4.88 3.20 -2.17
C TRP A 109 4.63 4.65 -1.74
N MET A 110 3.90 4.79 -0.63
CA MET A 110 3.20 5.99 -0.16
C MET A 110 1.79 6.14 -0.72
N GLN A 111 0.84 6.43 0.19
CA GLN A 111 -0.58 6.62 -0.13
C GLN A 111 -1.07 7.93 0.49
N CYS A 112 -1.92 8.64 -0.24
CA CYS A 112 -2.60 9.85 0.20
C CYS A 112 -4.11 9.67 0.02
N SER A 113 -4.90 9.98 1.06
CA SER A 113 -6.33 10.16 0.85
C SER A 113 -6.54 11.48 0.13
N ILE A 114 -7.36 11.48 -0.92
CA ILE A 114 -7.70 12.69 -1.68
C ILE A 114 -9.20 12.97 -1.57
N LYS A 115 -9.57 14.23 -1.80
CA LYS A 115 -10.95 14.71 -1.86
C LYS A 115 -11.14 15.57 -3.11
N TYR A 116 -12.36 15.62 -3.61
CA TYR A 116 -12.72 16.58 -4.63
C TYR A 116 -13.00 17.94 -3.96
N ASN A 117 -12.47 19.01 -4.53
CA ASN A 117 -12.72 20.38 -4.11
C ASN A 117 -13.69 21.03 -5.10
N ASP A 118 -14.90 21.33 -4.64
CA ASP A 118 -15.96 21.90 -5.48
C ASP A 118 -15.69 23.34 -5.91
N GLU A 119 -14.86 24.09 -5.19
CA GLU A 119 -14.51 25.47 -5.52
C GLU A 119 -13.47 25.52 -6.64
N THR A 120 -12.41 24.73 -6.50
CA THR A 120 -11.31 24.68 -7.48
C THR A 120 -11.56 23.68 -8.60
N LYS A 121 -12.60 22.85 -8.49
CA LYS A 121 -12.94 21.74 -9.40
C LYS A 121 -11.80 20.73 -9.60
N ASN A 122 -10.94 20.59 -8.60
CA ASN A 122 -9.76 19.72 -8.63
C ASN A 122 -9.78 18.66 -7.52
N TRP A 123 -9.00 17.61 -7.74
CA TRP A 123 -8.69 16.63 -6.71
C TRP A 123 -7.48 17.10 -5.90
N GLU A 124 -7.63 17.14 -4.59
CA GLU A 124 -6.59 17.60 -3.66
C GLU A 124 -6.42 16.63 -2.49
N SER A 125 -5.25 16.70 -1.87
CA SER A 125 -4.89 15.95 -0.68
C SER A 125 -5.84 16.26 0.47
N SER A 126 -6.26 15.21 1.17
CA SER A 126 -7.10 15.37 2.35
C SER A 126 -6.26 15.83 3.53
N ILE A 127 -6.80 16.77 4.31
CA ILE A 127 -6.24 17.15 5.62
C ILE A 127 -6.09 15.93 6.55
N LYS A 128 -6.93 14.89 6.37
CA LYS A 128 -6.90 13.64 7.16
C LYS A 128 -5.78 12.68 6.75
N SER A 129 -5.10 12.95 5.63
CA SER A 129 -3.96 12.15 5.18
C SER A 129 -2.81 12.30 6.17
N LYS A 130 -2.21 11.17 6.56
CA LYS A 130 -1.15 11.10 7.60
C LYS A 130 0.25 11.43 7.08
N ILE A 131 0.41 11.62 5.77
CA ILE A 131 1.71 11.98 5.18
C ILE A 131 2.06 13.46 5.46
N PRO A 132 3.34 13.84 5.45
CA PRO A 132 3.77 15.23 5.62
C PRO A 132 3.19 16.18 4.58
N LEU A 133 3.15 17.48 4.90
CA LEU A 133 2.60 18.52 4.03
C LEU A 133 3.35 18.61 2.69
N GLU A 134 4.66 18.40 2.73
CA GLU A 134 5.58 18.43 1.61
C GLU A 134 5.24 17.30 0.63
N SER A 135 5.03 16.08 1.14
CA SER A 135 4.55 14.97 0.32
C SER A 135 3.13 15.20 -0.23
N LYS A 136 2.25 15.89 0.52
CA LYS A 136 0.91 16.27 0.02
C LYS A 136 1.00 17.21 -1.18
N LYS A 137 1.88 18.21 -1.14
CA LYS A 137 2.12 19.14 -2.27
C LYS A 137 2.52 18.42 -3.55
N VAL A 138 3.34 17.36 -3.43
CA VAL A 138 3.71 16.52 -4.59
C VAL A 138 2.48 15.83 -5.19
N PHE A 139 1.60 15.25 -4.35
CA PHE A 139 0.34 14.68 -4.83
C PHE A 139 -0.57 15.74 -5.46
N ASP A 140 -0.69 16.92 -4.86
CA ASP A 140 -1.56 17.99 -5.35
C ASP A 140 -1.11 18.49 -6.73
N GLU A 141 0.19 18.64 -6.96
CA GLU A 141 0.71 19.02 -8.28
C GLU A 141 0.49 17.90 -9.31
N LEU A 142 0.68 16.63 -8.93
CA LEU A 142 0.44 15.49 -9.83
C LEU A 142 -1.03 15.31 -10.19
N LEU A 143 -1.96 15.72 -9.31
CA LEU A 143 -3.40 15.59 -9.52
C LEU A 143 -4.05 16.82 -10.13
N LYS A 144 -3.29 17.89 -10.30
CA LYS A 144 -3.75 19.16 -10.87
C LYS A 144 -4.33 18.94 -12.27
N ASN A 145 -5.57 19.40 -12.47
CA ASN A 145 -6.31 19.27 -13.72
C ASN A 145 -6.62 17.82 -14.16
N ILE A 146 -6.43 16.82 -13.30
CA ILE A 146 -6.77 15.44 -13.62
C ILE A 146 -8.28 15.22 -13.45
N LYS A 147 -8.92 14.71 -14.51
CA LYS A 147 -10.31 14.23 -14.46
C LYS A 147 -10.32 12.76 -14.03
N LEU A 148 -10.71 12.50 -12.79
CA LEU A 148 -10.95 11.15 -12.28
C LEU A 148 -12.43 10.76 -12.47
N PHE A 149 -12.68 9.46 -12.63
CA PHE A 149 -14.03 8.87 -12.67
C PHE A 149 -14.96 9.54 -13.70
N ASP A 150 -14.44 9.82 -14.90
CA ASP A 150 -15.13 10.53 -15.98
C ASP A 150 -15.71 11.89 -15.56
N GLY A 151 -15.05 12.56 -14.60
CA GLY A 151 -15.45 13.85 -14.06
C GLY A 151 -16.56 13.78 -13.01
N LYS A 152 -16.99 12.59 -12.58
CA LYS A 152 -18.01 12.43 -11.54
C LYS A 152 -17.40 12.24 -10.15
N ILE A 153 -18.18 12.59 -9.13
CA ILE A 153 -17.81 12.43 -7.73
C ILE A 153 -18.39 11.10 -7.22
N PRO A 154 -17.60 10.24 -6.53
CA PRO A 154 -18.13 9.02 -5.95
C PRO A 154 -19.26 9.28 -4.96
N PRO A 155 -20.42 8.59 -5.06
CA PRO A 155 -21.60 8.86 -4.23
C PRO A 155 -21.36 8.80 -2.71
N PHE A 156 -20.35 8.04 -2.25
CA PHE A 156 -20.00 7.96 -0.83
C PHE A 156 -19.40 9.26 -0.26
N MET A 157 -19.00 10.21 -1.11
CA MET A 157 -18.52 11.52 -0.69
C MET A 157 -19.66 12.45 -0.29
N GLU A 158 -20.84 12.26 -0.88
CA GLU A 158 -22.03 13.09 -0.63
C GLU A 158 -22.92 12.47 0.44
N LYS A 159 -23.02 11.13 0.48
CA LYS A 159 -23.86 10.41 1.44
C LYS A 159 -23.17 9.19 2.03
N LYS A 160 -23.50 8.85 3.27
CA LYS A 160 -23.03 7.61 3.89
C LYS A 160 -23.67 6.41 3.17
N LEU A 161 -22.83 5.44 2.81
CA LEU A 161 -23.28 4.19 2.18
C LEU A 161 -22.94 3.00 3.08
N THR A 162 -23.81 2.00 3.04
CA THR A 162 -23.52 0.66 3.53
C THR A 162 -22.61 -0.09 2.57
N HIS A 163 -21.95 -1.14 3.07
CA HIS A 163 -21.13 -2.01 2.25
C HIS A 163 -21.91 -2.58 1.05
N LYS A 164 -23.14 -3.03 1.29
CA LYS A 164 -23.99 -3.63 0.25
C LYS A 164 -24.31 -2.60 -0.84
N GLU A 165 -24.72 -1.39 -0.46
CA GLU A 165 -25.01 -0.32 -1.43
C GLU A 165 -23.80 0.03 -2.28
N TRP A 166 -22.63 0.20 -1.65
CA TRP A 166 -21.42 0.57 -2.40
C TRP A 166 -20.98 -0.53 -3.38
N ILE A 167 -21.02 -1.80 -2.97
CA ILE A 167 -20.70 -2.92 -3.85
C ILE A 167 -21.71 -3.03 -5.00
N THR A 168 -23.01 -2.84 -4.74
CA THR A 168 -24.02 -2.82 -5.81
C THR A 168 -23.73 -1.72 -6.83
N ILE A 169 -23.41 -0.50 -6.39
CA ILE A 169 -23.05 0.61 -7.27
C ILE A 169 -21.80 0.26 -8.11
N LYS A 170 -20.75 -0.28 -7.47
CA LYS A 170 -19.52 -0.70 -8.18
C LYS A 170 -19.77 -1.82 -9.20
N ASN A 171 -20.69 -2.73 -8.95
CA ASN A 171 -20.96 -3.84 -9.87
C ASN A 171 -21.79 -3.42 -11.09
N GLN A 172 -22.45 -2.26 -11.04
CA GLN A 172 -23.28 -1.74 -12.13
C GLN A 172 -22.50 -0.88 -13.13
N THR A 173 -21.26 -0.50 -12.81
CA THR A 173 -20.44 0.38 -13.65
C THR A 173 -18.95 0.22 -13.34
N THR A 174 -18.10 0.36 -14.36
CA THR A 174 -16.63 0.38 -14.22
C THR A 174 -16.09 1.76 -13.85
N GLN A 175 -16.96 2.78 -13.77
CA GLN A 175 -16.57 4.18 -13.53
C GLN A 175 -15.81 4.39 -12.20
N TRP A 176 -15.93 3.46 -11.24
CA TRP A 176 -15.31 3.53 -9.91
C TRP A 176 -14.17 2.52 -9.74
N ASP A 177 -13.69 1.96 -10.84
CA ASP A 177 -12.54 1.07 -10.84
C ASP A 177 -11.23 1.83 -10.66
N ASP A 178 -10.19 1.07 -10.36
CA ASP A 178 -8.86 1.64 -10.15
C ASP A 178 -8.38 2.32 -11.43
N THR A 179 -8.00 3.59 -11.32
CA THR A 179 -7.42 4.37 -12.43
C THR A 179 -5.91 4.46 -12.25
N TYR A 180 -5.16 4.36 -13.35
CA TYR A 180 -3.69 4.39 -13.34
C TYR A 180 -3.21 5.55 -14.21
N ILE A 181 -2.32 6.37 -13.65
CA ILE A 181 -1.84 7.60 -14.27
C ILE A 181 -0.32 7.55 -14.27
N THR A 182 0.30 7.68 -15.45
CA THR A 182 1.76 7.75 -15.54
C THR A 182 2.27 9.03 -14.89
N VAL A 183 3.36 8.92 -14.12
CA VAL A 183 4.02 10.05 -13.45
C VAL A 183 5.52 10.03 -13.75
N PRO A 184 6.25 11.11 -13.47
CA PRO A 184 7.72 11.14 -13.61
C PRO A 184 8.40 9.98 -12.89
N SER A 185 9.53 9.53 -13.45
CA SER A 185 10.30 8.36 -12.99
C SER A 185 10.90 8.50 -11.59
N ASP A 186 10.94 9.71 -11.05
CA ASP A 186 11.50 10.06 -9.75
C ASP A 186 10.42 10.42 -8.70
N THR A 187 9.14 10.23 -9.02
CA THR A 187 8.01 10.66 -8.17
C THR A 187 8.06 10.04 -6.77
N ILE A 188 8.29 8.74 -6.67
CA ILE A 188 8.40 8.02 -5.39
C ILE A 188 9.59 8.55 -4.58
N SER A 189 10.71 8.80 -5.24
CA SER A 189 11.91 9.41 -4.63
C SER A 189 11.59 10.77 -4.02
N LYS A 190 10.99 11.68 -4.80
CA LYS A 190 10.52 13.00 -4.31
C LYS A 190 9.55 12.89 -3.13
N LEU A 191 8.63 11.94 -3.16
CA LEU A 191 7.65 11.75 -2.08
C LEU A 191 8.31 11.33 -0.76
N TYR A 192 9.28 10.42 -0.84
CA TYR A 192 10.02 9.94 0.32
C TYR A 192 11.04 10.96 0.84
N ASP A 193 11.76 11.64 -0.05
CA ASP A 193 12.65 12.74 0.30
C ASP A 193 11.88 13.85 1.06
N ALA A 194 10.69 14.22 0.57
CA ALA A 194 9.77 15.14 1.25
C ALA A 194 9.29 14.67 2.64
N LYS A 195 9.45 13.38 2.98
CA LYS A 195 9.17 12.78 4.30
C LYS A 195 10.44 12.61 5.14
N ASN A 196 11.57 13.22 4.74
CA ASN A 196 12.88 12.99 5.35
C ASN A 196 13.25 11.49 5.36
N THR A 197 12.92 10.79 4.27
CA THR A 197 13.31 9.41 4.02
C THR A 197 14.32 9.42 2.89
N ASN A 198 15.60 9.24 3.22
CA ASN A 198 16.72 9.39 2.29
C ASN A 198 17.03 8.10 1.54
N TYR A 199 16.54 6.96 2.03
CA TYR A 199 16.81 5.65 1.43
C TYR A 199 15.58 4.76 1.38
N ILE A 200 15.55 3.87 0.38
CA ILE A 200 14.57 2.80 0.25
C ILE A 200 15.30 1.47 0.11
N GLN A 201 14.96 0.51 0.96
CA GLN A 201 15.45 -0.85 0.91
C GLN A 201 14.38 -1.78 0.30
N ILE A 202 14.76 -2.55 -0.71
CA ILE A 202 13.84 -3.41 -1.47
C ILE A 202 14.25 -4.88 -1.38
N SER A 203 13.32 -5.73 -0.94
CA SER A 203 13.54 -7.19 -0.81
C SER A 203 13.80 -7.88 -2.15
N LYS A 204 14.07 -9.20 -2.10
CA LYS A 204 14.32 -10.06 -3.28
C LYS A 204 15.55 -9.63 -4.08
N GLY A 205 16.57 -9.18 -3.38
CA GLY A 205 17.89 -8.92 -3.97
C GLY A 205 18.06 -7.55 -4.63
N TYR A 206 17.01 -6.74 -4.73
CA TYR A 206 17.08 -5.39 -5.31
C TYR A 206 17.95 -4.44 -4.49
N GLY A 207 17.91 -4.53 -3.16
CA GLY A 207 18.86 -3.81 -2.30
C GLY A 207 18.45 -2.36 -1.98
N LEU A 208 19.45 -1.54 -1.66
CA LEU A 208 19.33 -0.20 -1.09
C LEU A 208 19.49 0.88 -2.16
N PHE A 209 18.62 1.87 -2.16
CA PHE A 209 18.59 3.01 -3.09
C PHE A 209 18.48 4.32 -2.31
N HIS A 210 19.00 5.42 -2.85
CA HIS A 210 18.75 6.76 -2.30
C HIS A 210 17.52 7.41 -2.98
N THR A 211 16.86 8.35 -2.30
CA THR A 211 15.64 9.04 -2.77
C THR A 211 15.89 10.47 -3.24
N GLY A 212 17.10 10.96 -3.05
CA GLY A 212 17.53 12.31 -3.43
C GLY A 212 19.04 12.36 -3.39
N ASN A 213 19.59 12.88 -2.29
CA ASN A 213 21.03 12.83 -2.04
C ASN A 213 21.42 11.55 -1.28
N ASP A 214 22.49 10.88 -1.73
CA ASP A 214 23.15 9.79 -0.98
C ASP A 214 23.98 10.38 0.17
N ILE A 215 23.29 10.85 1.22
CA ILE A 215 23.89 11.62 2.31
C ILE A 215 25.01 10.87 3.05
N CYS A 216 24.93 9.53 3.12
CA CYS A 216 25.89 8.66 3.78
C CYS A 216 26.99 8.18 2.83
N ASN A 217 26.93 8.60 1.55
CA ASN A 217 27.86 8.22 0.49
C ASN A 217 28.03 6.69 0.40
N PHE A 218 26.90 5.96 0.41
CA PHE A 218 26.91 4.50 0.28
C PHE A 218 27.30 4.03 -1.12
N GLY A 219 27.31 4.92 -2.12
CA GLY A 219 27.62 4.58 -3.51
C GLY A 219 26.53 3.73 -4.13
N ILE A 220 25.28 4.00 -3.78
CA ILE A 220 24.07 3.33 -4.25
C ILE A 220 23.36 4.17 -5.32
N PRO A 221 22.52 3.56 -6.18
CA PRO A 221 21.80 4.31 -7.20
C PRO A 221 20.60 5.08 -6.64
N LEU A 222 20.18 6.12 -7.38
CA LEU A 222 18.90 6.80 -7.18
C LEU A 222 17.76 5.80 -7.43
N PHE A 223 16.72 5.85 -6.61
CA PHE A 223 15.49 5.12 -6.89
C PHE A 223 14.73 5.81 -8.03
N GLU A 224 15.01 5.37 -9.25
CA GLU A 224 14.39 5.91 -10.46
C GLU A 224 13.98 4.77 -11.40
N ASN A 225 12.71 4.80 -11.81
CA ASN A 225 12.15 3.83 -12.76
C ASN A 225 10.79 4.34 -13.28
N GLU A 226 10.20 3.69 -14.28
CA GLU A 226 8.84 4.06 -14.71
C GLU A 226 7.81 3.88 -13.59
N GLN A 227 7.07 4.94 -13.28
CA GLN A 227 6.14 4.99 -12.16
C GLN A 227 4.74 5.40 -12.58
N GLN A 228 3.77 5.11 -11.72
CA GLN A 228 2.38 5.49 -11.88
C GLN A 228 1.72 5.78 -10.54
N ILE A 229 0.71 6.65 -10.54
CA ILE A 229 -0.26 6.77 -9.46
C ILE A 229 -1.43 5.82 -9.74
N ARG A 230 -1.77 4.99 -8.76
CA ARG A 230 -3.03 4.28 -8.70
C ARG A 230 -4.03 5.07 -7.86
N ILE A 231 -5.16 5.42 -8.47
CA ILE A 231 -6.32 6.00 -7.81
C ILE A 231 -7.33 4.89 -7.58
N ARG A 232 -7.80 4.72 -6.34
CA ARG A 232 -8.81 3.71 -5.99
C ARG A 232 -9.83 4.22 -4.98
N THR A 233 -11.05 3.73 -5.05
CA THR A 233 -12.03 3.84 -3.97
C THR A 233 -11.75 2.74 -2.93
N LYS A 234 -11.41 3.10 -1.69
CA LYS A 234 -11.00 2.15 -0.65
C LYS A 234 -11.97 2.17 0.53
N ILE A 235 -12.48 0.99 0.89
CA ILE A 235 -13.22 0.77 2.14
C ILE A 235 -12.22 0.54 3.26
N HIS A 236 -12.30 1.32 4.33
CA HIS A 236 -11.41 1.21 5.50
C HIS A 236 -12.02 0.40 6.63
N ALA A 237 -13.30 0.60 6.88
CA ALA A 237 -14.00 -0.03 7.99
C ALA A 237 -15.51 -0.06 7.76
N LYS A 238 -16.20 -0.92 8.52
CA LYS A 238 -17.67 -1.02 8.58
C LYS A 238 -18.11 -0.88 10.03
N ASN A 239 -19.13 -0.07 10.29
CA ASN A 239 -19.70 0.06 11.63
C ASN A 239 -20.79 -1.01 11.90
N LYS A 240 -21.28 -1.08 13.16
CA LYS A 240 -22.32 -2.05 13.57
C LYS A 240 -23.62 -1.94 12.77
N LYS A 241 -23.94 -0.76 12.23
CA LYS A 241 -25.11 -0.51 11.39
C LYS A 241 -24.88 -0.79 9.91
N GLY A 242 -23.71 -1.30 9.53
CA GLY A 242 -23.37 -1.68 8.16
C GLY A 242 -22.80 -0.55 7.29
N TYR A 243 -22.75 0.68 7.78
CA TYR A 243 -22.18 1.82 7.07
C TYR A 243 -20.65 1.72 6.97
N CYS A 244 -20.12 2.11 5.82
CA CYS A 244 -18.70 2.06 5.53
C CYS A 244 -18.02 3.42 5.72
N SER A 245 -16.75 3.37 6.14
CA SER A 245 -15.80 4.47 5.94
C SER A 245 -15.09 4.22 4.62
N ILE A 246 -15.31 5.08 3.63
CA ILE A 246 -14.77 4.96 2.27
C ILE A 246 -14.04 6.25 1.93
N SER A 247 -12.90 6.14 1.23
CA SER A 247 -12.22 7.29 0.65
C SER A 247 -11.71 7.00 -0.75
N VAL A 248 -11.33 8.05 -1.48
CA VAL A 248 -10.47 7.90 -2.66
C VAL A 248 -9.02 7.99 -2.19
N MET A 249 -8.22 7.02 -2.61
CA MET A 249 -6.80 6.91 -2.28
C MET A 249 -5.97 7.02 -3.55
N ALA A 250 -5.00 7.94 -3.54
CA ALA A 250 -3.92 7.97 -4.50
C ALA A 250 -2.70 7.28 -3.90
N SER A 251 -2.09 6.34 -4.62
CA SER A 251 -0.87 5.67 -4.20
C SER A 251 0.12 5.61 -5.35
N CYS A 252 1.37 5.98 -5.09
CA CYS A 252 2.43 5.81 -6.09
C CYS A 252 2.93 4.37 -6.07
N GLN A 253 3.34 3.87 -7.25
CA GLN A 253 3.99 2.58 -7.39
C GLN A 253 4.85 2.53 -8.67
N PRO A 254 5.91 1.71 -8.69
CA PRO A 254 6.55 1.28 -9.93
C PRO A 254 5.53 0.68 -10.90
N LYS A 255 5.61 0.99 -12.19
CA LYS A 255 4.83 0.28 -13.22
C LYS A 255 5.23 -1.19 -13.29
N ASN A 256 6.54 -1.43 -13.26
CA ASN A 256 7.11 -2.76 -13.23
C ASN A 256 8.39 -2.78 -12.38
N VAL A 257 8.29 -3.38 -11.19
CA VAL A 257 9.42 -3.53 -10.25
C VAL A 257 10.57 -4.33 -10.87
N LYS A 258 10.29 -5.21 -11.85
CA LYS A 258 11.31 -6.02 -12.53
C LYS A 258 12.29 -5.21 -13.37
N ASN A 259 11.92 -3.98 -13.73
CA ASN A 259 12.77 -3.11 -14.53
C ASN A 259 13.74 -2.28 -13.67
N ILE A 260 13.64 -2.38 -12.33
CA ILE A 260 14.56 -1.71 -11.43
C ILE A 260 15.89 -2.45 -11.48
N ILE A 261 16.97 -1.71 -11.75
CA ILE A 261 18.32 -2.27 -11.70
C ILE A 261 18.68 -2.50 -10.23
N PRO A 262 19.01 -3.73 -9.80
CA PRO A 262 19.40 -4.00 -8.42
C PRO A 262 20.63 -3.20 -7.99
N SER A 263 20.57 -2.66 -6.78
CA SER A 263 21.71 -2.08 -6.08
C SER A 263 22.68 -3.18 -5.62
N LYS A 264 23.96 -2.84 -5.60
CA LYS A 264 25.02 -3.71 -5.07
C LYS A 264 24.81 -3.98 -3.57
N TYR A 265 24.39 -2.96 -2.83
CA TYR A 265 24.29 -3.00 -1.38
C TYR A 265 22.87 -3.26 -0.89
N SER A 266 22.75 -3.84 0.31
CA SER A 266 21.49 -4.23 0.93
C SER A 266 21.60 -4.22 2.45
N LEU A 267 20.54 -3.80 3.15
CA LEU A 267 20.47 -3.80 4.62
C LEU A 267 19.92 -5.12 5.20
N ASP A 268 19.44 -6.03 4.34
CA ASP A 268 18.92 -7.34 4.74
C ASP A 268 19.96 -8.49 4.64
N CYS A 269 21.24 -8.15 4.40
CA CYS A 269 22.33 -9.10 4.21
C CYS A 269 23.65 -8.47 4.66
N VAL A 270 24.30 -9.06 5.68
CA VAL A 270 25.52 -8.53 6.31
C VAL A 270 26.66 -8.40 5.29
N GLU A 271 26.79 -9.38 4.40
CA GLU A 271 27.82 -9.43 3.36
C GLU A 271 27.62 -8.38 2.25
N ARG A 272 26.43 -7.78 2.19
CA ARG A 272 26.06 -6.74 1.22
C ARG A 272 25.83 -5.38 1.87
N LEU A 273 26.20 -5.19 3.13
CA LEU A 273 26.14 -3.87 3.74
C LEU A 273 27.04 -2.88 2.98
N PRO A 274 26.63 -1.60 2.85
CA PRO A 274 27.53 -0.55 2.40
C PRO A 274 28.86 -0.57 3.19
N PRO A 275 30.02 -0.36 2.56
CA PRO A 275 31.32 -0.53 3.22
C PRO A 275 31.56 0.43 4.40
N SER A 276 30.86 1.57 4.42
CA SER A 276 30.91 2.53 5.53
C SER A 276 30.09 2.10 6.75
N LEU A 277 29.24 1.07 6.64
CA LEU A 277 28.53 0.48 7.77
C LEU A 277 29.33 -0.66 8.38
N VAL A 278 29.82 -0.44 9.60
CA VAL A 278 30.56 -1.45 10.37
C VAL A 278 29.56 -2.28 11.18
N TYR A 279 29.42 -3.55 10.83
CA TYR A 279 28.60 -4.51 11.57
C TYR A 279 29.38 -5.12 12.74
N ASN A 280 28.82 -5.06 13.95
CA ASN A 280 29.40 -5.70 15.13
C ASN A 280 28.30 -6.40 15.95
N ASN A 281 28.26 -7.73 15.87
CA ASN A 281 27.28 -8.57 16.56
C ASN A 281 27.53 -8.73 18.07
N ASN A 282 28.57 -8.10 18.61
CA ASN A 282 28.88 -8.10 20.06
C ASN A 282 28.31 -6.86 20.79
N LEU A 283 27.46 -6.06 20.13
CA LEU A 283 26.77 -4.91 20.70
C LEU A 283 25.42 -5.28 21.35
#